data_AF-A0A6A5A9F5-F1
#
_entry.id   AF-A0A6A5A9F5-F1
#
_cell.length_a   1.000
_cell.length_b   1.000
_cell.length_c   1.000
_cell.angle_alpha   90.00
_cell.angle_beta   90.00
_cell.angle_gamma   90.00
#
_symmetry.space_group_name_H-M   'P 1'
#
loop_
_entity.id
_entity.type
_entity.pdbx_description
1 polymer ?
#
loop_
_entity_poly.entity_id
_entity_poly.type
_entity_poly.pdbx_seq_one_letter_code
_entity_poly.pdbx_strand_id
1 'polypeptide(L)'
;MSQKCHHLDLVDRSLRQLYGVASSRDVEVDKDTIESFVAALFRRSVRCLLESRVAAELCCFRLFQTTPVQKHAPSLLSIIQLQDYGTKKSTLGMVLGIALEHLLTFIKDMQDTTLRHAVAGQVGSITQACCTLLLSSQLPSKTRSAAGELVTYFIKHHKHVSASAHFDVASLPDRFLNELNSSKCTQTVKGVILDVLGGLFNKYPDAMTVHRAAVGRWIDQALDKQFSSNAPEMQIIHGCFVCLSEILDEATYDQSKRDTLFQFIHVTLATAASGNLSRLAIVKACLGLLGKHMHLFATNLVEADPYQFYLLMLHCCASSTKK
;
A
#
# COMPACT_ATOMS: atom_id res chain seq x y z
N MET A 1 9.94 -18.30 38.70
CA MET A 1 10.94 -18.86 37.78
C MET A 1 10.34 -18.85 36.38
N SER A 2 10.80 -17.96 35.50
CA SER A 2 10.20 -17.75 34.17
C SER A 2 10.57 -18.90 33.24
N GLN A 3 9.60 -19.68 32.77
CA GLN A 3 9.79 -20.51 31.58
C GLN A 3 10.23 -19.57 30.44
N LYS A 4 11.47 -19.73 29.97
CA LYS A 4 11.93 -19.06 28.75
C LYS A 4 11.13 -19.67 27.60
N CYS A 5 10.32 -18.86 26.93
CA CYS A 5 9.59 -19.28 25.73
C CYS A 5 10.61 -19.64 24.65
N HIS A 6 10.77 -20.95 24.39
CA HIS A 6 11.72 -21.49 23.42
C HIS A 6 11.51 -20.92 22.02
N HIS A 7 10.26 -20.57 21.67
CA HIS A 7 9.93 -19.99 20.37
C HIS A 7 10.47 -18.57 20.19
N LEU A 8 10.54 -17.75 21.25
CA LEU A 8 11.13 -16.41 21.17
C LEU A 8 12.64 -16.47 20.86
N ASP A 9 13.38 -17.41 21.46
CA ASP A 9 14.81 -17.60 21.17
C ASP A 9 15.04 -17.99 19.69
N LEU A 10 14.11 -18.74 19.09
CA LEU A 10 14.17 -19.12 17.67
C LEU A 10 13.85 -17.94 16.74
N VAL A 11 12.97 -17.03 17.16
CA VAL A 11 12.70 -15.76 16.44
C VAL A 11 13.96 -14.90 16.42
N ASP A 12 14.62 -14.71 17.57
CA ASP A 12 15.86 -13.92 17.67
C ASP A 12 16.98 -14.49 16.79
N ARG A 13 17.10 -15.82 16.72
CA ARG A 13 18.05 -16.49 15.82
C ARG A 13 17.73 -16.23 14.34
N SER A 14 16.46 -16.36 13.95
CA SER A 14 16.00 -16.05 12.59
C SER A 14 16.28 -14.60 12.21
N LEU A 15 16.02 -13.66 13.12
CA LEU A 15 16.26 -12.24 12.88
C LEU A 15 17.75 -11.94 12.67
N ARG A 16 18.64 -12.53 13.47
CA ARG A 16 20.10 -12.38 13.27
C ARG A 16 20.56 -12.94 11.93
N GLN A 17 20.05 -14.11 11.55
CA GLN A 17 20.36 -14.72 10.26
C GLN A 17 19.90 -13.83 9.10
N LEU A 18 18.65 -13.37 9.16
CA LEU A 18 18.08 -12.50 8.12
C LEU A 18 18.82 -11.16 8.04
N TYR A 19 19.16 -10.55 9.18
CA TYR A 19 19.95 -9.33 9.23
C TYR A 19 21.34 -9.53 8.64
N GLY A 20 22.00 -10.65 8.93
CA GLY A 20 23.31 -10.99 8.36
C GLY A 20 23.26 -11.08 6.83
N VAL A 21 22.21 -11.69 6.28
CA VAL A 21 21.99 -11.75 4.82
C VAL A 21 21.67 -10.36 4.25
N ALA A 22 20.78 -9.60 4.90
CA ALA A 22 20.33 -8.30 4.42
C ALA A 22 21.41 -7.21 4.48
N SER A 23 22.33 -7.29 5.45
CA SER A 23 23.43 -6.33 5.63
C SER A 23 24.69 -6.72 4.85
N SER A 24 24.76 -7.94 4.32
CA SER A 24 25.89 -8.38 3.50
C SER A 24 25.88 -7.68 2.14
N ARG A 25 27.02 -7.11 1.76
CA ARG A 25 27.18 -6.35 0.50
C ARG A 25 27.69 -7.21 -0.65
N ASP A 26 28.42 -8.27 -0.33
CA ASP A 26 29.22 -9.05 -1.30
C ASP A 26 28.68 -10.47 -1.51
N VAL A 27 27.60 -10.84 -0.82
CA VAL A 27 27.03 -12.19 -0.88
C VAL A 27 25.73 -12.16 -1.65
N GLU A 28 25.75 -12.67 -2.88
CA GLU A 28 24.53 -13.02 -3.59
C GLU A 28 23.93 -14.29 -2.95
N VAL A 29 22.78 -14.13 -2.32
CA VAL A 29 21.96 -15.26 -1.84
C VAL A 29 20.82 -15.47 -2.83
N ASP A 30 20.58 -16.73 -3.20
CA ASP A 30 19.49 -17.08 -4.10
C ASP A 30 18.11 -16.83 -3.46
N LYS A 31 17.11 -16.68 -4.33
CA LYS A 31 15.74 -16.34 -3.92
C LYS A 31 15.12 -17.39 -3.00
N ASP A 32 15.33 -18.67 -3.27
CA ASP A 32 14.69 -19.76 -2.53
C ASP A 32 15.24 -19.85 -1.11
N THR A 33 16.54 -19.60 -0.94
CA THR A 33 17.18 -19.48 0.38
C THR A 33 16.63 -18.29 1.17
N ILE A 34 16.46 -17.12 0.53
CA ILE A 34 15.87 -15.94 1.18
C ILE A 34 14.41 -16.22 1.58
N GLU A 35 13.61 -16.80 0.68
CA GLU A 35 12.23 -17.20 0.97
C GLU A 35 12.16 -18.17 2.15
N SER A 36 13.05 -19.16 2.20
CA SER A 36 13.14 -20.10 3.31
C SER A 36 13.43 -19.41 4.65
N PHE A 37 14.36 -18.46 4.69
CA PHE A 37 14.70 -17.71 5.91
C PHE A 37 13.54 -16.81 6.38
N VAL A 38 12.91 -16.07 5.46
CA VAL A 38 11.76 -15.22 5.77
C VAL A 38 10.57 -16.08 6.23
N ALA A 39 10.25 -17.15 5.51
CA ALA A 39 9.17 -18.06 5.88
C ALA A 39 9.44 -18.75 7.22
N ALA A 40 10.69 -19.09 7.54
CA ALA A 40 11.06 -19.64 8.84
C ALA A 40 10.85 -18.61 9.97
N LEU A 41 11.22 -17.34 9.77
CA LEU A 41 10.96 -16.26 10.72
C LEU A 41 9.46 -16.16 11.02
N PHE A 42 8.63 -15.98 10.00
CA PHE A 42 7.19 -15.79 10.19
C PHE A 42 6.49 -17.03 10.74
N ARG A 43 6.87 -18.25 10.32
CA ARG A 43 6.33 -19.48 10.94
C ARG A 43 6.65 -19.57 12.43
N ARG A 44 7.84 -19.15 12.86
CA ARG A 44 8.22 -19.10 14.28
C ARG A 44 7.45 -18.01 15.03
N SER A 45 7.25 -16.85 14.42
CA SER A 45 6.44 -15.77 14.97
C SER A 45 5.00 -16.19 15.18
N VAL A 46 4.38 -16.85 14.19
CA VAL A 46 3.00 -17.39 14.30
C VAL A 46 2.88 -18.39 15.45
N ARG A 47 3.88 -19.25 15.66
CA ARG A 47 3.89 -20.15 16.83
C ARG A 47 3.88 -19.40 18.16
N CYS A 48 4.62 -18.28 18.27
CA CYS A 48 4.58 -17.43 19.46
C CYS A 48 3.19 -16.80 19.66
N LEU A 49 2.52 -16.41 18.57
CA LEU A 49 1.15 -15.87 18.64
C LEU A 49 0.13 -16.89 19.15
N LEU A 50 0.28 -18.16 18.75
CA LEU A 50 -0.62 -19.24 19.13
C LEU A 50 -0.37 -19.79 20.54
N GLU A 51 0.80 -19.55 21.12
CA GLU A 51 1.18 -20.08 22.44
C GLU A 51 0.49 -19.34 23.59
N SER A 52 0.58 -18.01 23.61
CA SER A 52 -0.11 -17.18 24.61
C SER A 52 -0.11 -15.70 24.21
N ARG A 53 -1.01 -14.91 24.82
CA ARG A 53 -1.04 -13.45 24.64
C ARG A 53 0.29 -12.78 25.03
N VAL A 54 0.92 -13.21 26.12
CA VAL A 54 2.20 -12.65 26.58
C VAL A 54 3.32 -12.99 25.59
N ALA A 55 3.35 -14.21 25.07
CA ALA A 55 4.32 -14.61 24.04
C ALA A 55 4.11 -13.81 22.74
N ALA A 56 2.86 -13.54 22.37
CA ALA A 56 2.53 -12.72 21.21
C ALA A 56 3.03 -11.27 21.36
N GLU A 57 2.76 -10.64 22.50
CA GLU A 57 3.20 -9.27 22.80
C GLU A 57 4.74 -9.18 22.79
N LEU A 58 5.43 -10.14 23.40
CA LEU A 58 6.90 -10.22 23.38
C LEU A 58 7.45 -10.46 21.98
N CYS A 59 6.80 -11.31 21.17
CA CYS A 59 7.20 -11.56 19.78
C CYS A 59 7.08 -10.29 18.94
N CYS A 60 5.95 -9.59 19.03
CA CYS A 60 5.74 -8.31 18.33
C CYS A 60 6.76 -7.26 18.79
N PHE A 61 7.03 -7.20 20.09
CA PHE A 61 8.09 -6.36 20.63
C PHE A 61 9.44 -6.67 19.99
N ARG A 62 9.85 -7.94 19.92
CA ARG A 62 11.13 -8.35 19.28
C ARG A 62 11.18 -8.03 17.78
N LEU A 63 10.08 -8.24 17.06
CA LEU A 63 10.01 -7.97 15.62
C LEU A 63 10.13 -6.47 15.30
N PHE A 64 9.60 -5.60 16.15
CA PHE A 64 9.43 -4.18 15.80
C PHE A 64 10.10 -3.21 16.78
N GLN A 65 10.96 -3.68 17.68
CA GLN A 65 11.69 -2.81 18.60
C GLN A 65 12.50 -1.75 17.84
N THR A 66 12.32 -0.49 18.22
CA THR A 66 12.98 0.70 17.64
C THR A 66 14.21 1.17 18.41
N THR A 67 14.36 0.82 19.69
CA THR A 67 15.50 1.25 20.51
C THR A 67 16.69 0.31 20.33
N PRO A 68 17.85 0.82 19.86
CA PRO A 68 19.09 0.07 19.84
C PRO A 68 19.65 0.01 21.26
N VAL A 69 19.21 -0.96 22.05
CA VAL A 69 20.00 -1.34 23.23
C VAL A 69 21.11 -2.23 22.69
N GLN A 70 22.37 -1.81 22.88
CA GLN A 70 23.62 -2.41 22.36
C GLN A 70 23.81 -3.93 22.59
N LYS A 71 22.84 -4.63 23.19
CA LYS A 71 22.85 -6.07 23.52
C LYS A 71 21.66 -6.87 22.95
N HIS A 72 20.76 -6.27 22.17
CA HIS A 72 19.60 -6.99 21.63
C HIS A 72 19.78 -7.43 20.18
N ALA A 73 19.10 -8.53 19.81
CA ALA A 73 19.06 -9.02 18.44
C ALA A 73 18.47 -7.94 17.51
N PRO A 74 18.89 -7.89 16.23
CA PRO A 74 18.29 -6.99 15.25
C PRO A 74 16.79 -7.28 15.14
N SER A 75 15.98 -6.23 15.00
CA SER A 75 14.53 -6.36 14.78
C SER A 75 14.22 -6.44 13.28
N LEU A 76 13.04 -6.93 12.90
CA LEU A 76 12.59 -6.87 11.51
C LEU A 76 12.49 -5.41 11.04
N LEU A 77 12.06 -4.51 11.92
CA LEU A 77 12.04 -3.08 11.62
C LEU A 77 13.44 -2.52 11.31
N SER A 78 14.48 -2.95 12.04
CA SER A 78 15.86 -2.55 11.74
C SER A 78 16.34 -3.05 10.37
N ILE A 79 15.89 -4.23 9.94
CA ILE A 79 16.17 -4.77 8.60
C ILE A 79 15.46 -3.93 7.53
N ILE A 80 14.19 -3.57 7.76
CA ILE A 80 13.40 -2.72 6.87
C ILE A 80 14.04 -1.33 6.70
N GLN A 81 14.71 -0.82 7.74
CA GLN A 81 15.37 0.48 7.74
C GLN A 81 16.80 0.46 7.17
N LEU A 82 17.33 -0.69 6.75
CA LEU A 82 18.64 -0.76 6.10
C LEU A 82 18.63 0.05 4.80
N GLN A 83 19.70 0.79 4.57
CA GLN A 83 19.90 1.55 3.35
C GLN A 83 20.45 0.63 2.26
N ASP A 84 19.86 0.72 1.07
CA ASP A 84 20.41 0.12 -0.14
C ASP A 84 21.41 1.09 -0.78
N TYR A 85 22.65 0.64 -0.96
CA TYR A 85 23.73 1.41 -1.57
C TYR A 85 23.86 1.16 -3.09
N GLY A 86 22.90 0.46 -3.71
CA GLY A 86 22.71 0.49 -5.17
C GLY A 86 23.53 -0.52 -5.97
N THR A 87 23.79 -1.72 -5.45
CA THR A 87 24.38 -2.80 -6.26
C THR A 87 23.31 -3.43 -7.15
N LYS A 88 23.67 -3.75 -8.41
CA LYS A 88 22.74 -4.20 -9.49
C LYS A 88 21.92 -5.46 -9.16
N LYS A 89 22.30 -6.22 -8.12
CA LYS A 89 21.56 -7.35 -7.55
C LYS A 89 21.53 -7.20 -6.03
N SER A 90 20.72 -6.25 -5.58
CA SER A 90 20.53 -5.99 -4.16
C SER A 90 19.80 -7.17 -3.51
N THR A 91 20.56 -8.07 -2.85
CA THR A 91 20.01 -9.10 -1.95
C THR A 91 19.07 -8.47 -0.92
N LEU A 92 19.38 -7.25 -0.46
CA LEU A 92 18.52 -6.46 0.40
C LEU A 92 17.15 -6.21 -0.23
N GLY A 93 17.07 -5.73 -1.48
CA GLY A 93 15.81 -5.47 -2.17
C GLY A 93 14.91 -6.70 -2.26
N MET A 94 15.52 -7.89 -2.48
CA MET A 94 14.80 -9.17 -2.50
C MET A 94 14.32 -9.59 -1.11
N VAL A 95 15.20 -9.53 -0.10
CA VAL A 95 14.85 -9.79 1.30
C VAL A 95 13.68 -8.91 1.74
N LEU A 96 13.76 -7.60 1.48
CA LEU A 96 12.71 -6.64 1.82
C LEU A 96 11.41 -6.96 1.12
N GLY A 97 11.44 -7.28 -0.18
CA GLY A 97 10.22 -7.61 -0.94
C GLY A 97 9.48 -8.81 -0.36
N ILE A 98 10.20 -9.91 -0.11
CA ILE A 98 9.61 -11.14 0.44
C ILE A 98 9.16 -10.92 1.89
N ALA A 99 9.95 -10.21 2.70
CA ALA A 99 9.61 -9.92 4.09
C ALA A 99 8.37 -9.04 4.23
N LEU A 100 8.18 -8.04 3.36
CA LEU A 100 7.01 -7.16 3.37
C LEU A 100 5.72 -7.91 2.98
N GLU A 101 5.78 -8.82 1.99
CA GLU A 101 4.64 -9.66 1.60
C GLU A 101 4.20 -10.58 2.76
N HIS A 102 5.16 -11.21 3.44
CA HIS A 102 4.88 -12.05 4.61
C HIS A 102 4.40 -11.20 5.79
N LEU A 103 4.98 -10.01 5.99
CA LEU A 103 4.56 -9.08 7.03
C LEU A 103 3.10 -8.67 6.83
N LEU A 104 2.68 -8.31 5.62
CA LEU A 104 1.28 -7.96 5.34
C LEU A 104 0.33 -9.09 5.71
N THR A 105 0.68 -10.33 5.34
CA THR A 105 -0.12 -11.52 5.69
C THR A 105 -0.18 -11.72 7.20
N PHE A 106 0.97 -11.67 7.87
CA PHE A 106 1.09 -11.80 9.32
C PHE A 106 0.28 -10.73 10.08
N ILE A 107 0.30 -9.47 9.63
CA ILE A 107 -0.49 -8.40 10.22
C ILE A 107 -2.00 -8.65 10.00
N LYS A 108 -2.42 -9.09 8.81
CA LYS A 108 -3.82 -9.44 8.53
C LYS A 108 -4.34 -10.52 9.46
N ASP A 109 -3.58 -11.61 9.60
CA ASP A 109 -3.92 -12.70 10.49
C ASP A 109 -4.03 -12.22 11.95
N MET A 110 -3.15 -11.31 12.39
CA MET A 110 -3.24 -10.73 13.73
C MET A 110 -4.43 -9.78 13.89
N GLN A 111 -4.83 -9.05 12.85
CA GLN A 111 -5.97 -8.13 12.92
C GLN A 111 -7.28 -8.89 13.18
N ASP A 112 -7.39 -10.10 12.63
CA ASP A 112 -8.56 -10.98 12.80
C ASP A 112 -8.59 -11.68 14.18
N THR A 113 -7.60 -11.41 15.04
CA THR A 113 -7.49 -11.96 16.40
C THR A 113 -7.55 -10.89 17.49
N THR A 114 -7.58 -11.30 18.75
CA THR A 114 -7.52 -10.40 19.92
C THR A 114 -6.16 -9.69 20.07
N LEU A 115 -5.16 -10.00 19.24
CA LEU A 115 -3.76 -9.56 19.36
C LEU A 115 -3.45 -8.23 18.66
N ARG A 116 -4.44 -7.55 18.09
CA ARG A 116 -4.28 -6.24 17.43
C ARG A 116 -3.51 -5.19 18.25
N HIS A 117 -3.65 -5.23 19.57
CA HIS A 117 -2.97 -4.31 20.49
C HIS A 117 -1.45 -4.53 20.56
N ALA A 118 -0.97 -5.75 20.28
CA ALA A 118 0.45 -6.11 20.36
C ALA A 118 1.32 -5.35 19.35
N VAL A 119 0.76 -4.98 18.19
CA VAL A 119 1.47 -4.22 17.15
C VAL A 119 1.17 -2.72 17.22
N ALA A 120 0.08 -2.32 17.89
CA ALA A 120 -0.46 -0.96 17.82
C ALA A 120 0.58 0.14 18.11
N GLY A 121 1.46 -0.07 19.10
CA GLY A 121 2.50 0.90 19.46
C GLY A 121 3.62 1.07 18.42
N GLN A 122 3.75 0.16 17.46
CA GLN A 122 4.84 0.16 16.46
C GLN A 122 4.35 0.49 15.04
N VAL A 123 3.03 0.54 14.83
CA VAL A 123 2.43 0.77 13.50
C VAL A 123 2.97 2.04 12.84
N GLY A 124 3.11 3.14 13.57
CA GLY A 124 3.62 4.39 13.00
C GLY A 124 5.07 4.27 12.51
N SER A 125 5.94 3.60 13.28
CA SER A 125 7.34 3.37 12.89
C SER A 125 7.46 2.46 11.67
N ILE A 126 6.64 1.41 11.59
CA ILE A 126 6.59 0.52 10.43
C ILE A 126 6.07 1.28 9.21
N THR A 127 4.99 2.04 9.37
CA THR A 127 4.39 2.84 8.29
C THR A 127 5.41 3.84 7.74
N GLN A 128 6.12 4.56 8.60
CA GLN A 128 7.17 5.51 8.19
C GLN A 128 8.32 4.82 7.43
N ALA A 129 8.76 3.65 7.91
CA ALA A 129 9.80 2.88 7.24
C ALA A 129 9.34 2.44 5.84
N CYS A 130 8.11 1.96 5.71
CA CYS A 130 7.54 1.56 4.44
C CYS A 130 7.29 2.73 3.48
N CYS A 131 6.87 3.91 3.96
CA CYS A 131 6.83 5.14 3.14
C CYS A 131 8.22 5.49 2.60
N THR A 132 9.27 5.31 3.40
CA THR A 132 10.65 5.56 2.97
C THR A 132 11.10 4.56 1.90
N LEU A 133 10.75 3.29 2.04
CA LEU A 133 11.01 2.27 1.00
C LEU A 133 10.23 2.55 -0.29
N LEU A 134 8.96 2.95 -0.19
CA LEU A 134 8.12 3.30 -1.35
C LEU A 134 8.74 4.43 -2.19
N LEU A 135 9.37 5.41 -1.52
CA LEU A 135 10.06 6.54 -2.14
C LEU A 135 11.50 6.23 -2.57
N SER A 136 12.04 5.05 -2.28
CA SER A 136 13.42 4.71 -2.62
C SER A 136 13.55 4.29 -4.09
N SER A 137 14.16 5.14 -4.90
CA SER A 137 14.43 4.85 -6.32
C SER A 137 15.46 3.74 -6.55
N GLN A 138 16.20 3.33 -5.52
CA GLN A 138 17.18 2.23 -5.60
C GLN A 138 16.55 0.85 -5.50
N LEU A 139 15.34 0.76 -4.93
CA LEU A 139 14.67 -0.51 -4.72
C LEU A 139 13.90 -0.98 -5.95
N PRO A 140 13.79 -2.30 -6.17
CA PRO A 140 12.93 -2.87 -7.20
C PRO A 140 11.47 -2.42 -7.02
N SER A 141 10.77 -2.21 -8.14
CA SER A 141 9.36 -1.77 -8.13
C SER A 141 8.44 -2.72 -7.33
N LYS A 142 8.73 -4.04 -7.34
CA LYS A 142 7.98 -5.03 -6.56
C LYS A 142 8.08 -4.77 -5.06
N THR A 143 9.29 -4.51 -4.56
CA THR A 143 9.56 -4.20 -3.14
C THR A 143 8.91 -2.88 -2.73
N ARG A 144 9.03 -1.85 -3.59
CA ARG A 144 8.37 -0.56 -3.37
C ARG A 144 6.85 -0.71 -3.28
N SER A 145 6.26 -1.51 -4.18
CA SER A 145 4.82 -1.77 -4.20
C SER A 145 4.36 -2.51 -2.94
N ALA A 146 5.07 -3.57 -2.52
CA ALA A 146 4.78 -4.29 -1.28
C ALA A 146 4.83 -3.38 -0.04
N ALA A 147 5.77 -2.42 0.00
CA ALA A 147 5.83 -1.42 1.06
C ALA A 147 4.58 -0.52 1.05
N GLY A 148 4.16 -0.04 -0.12
CA GLY A 148 2.98 0.80 -0.25
C GLY A 148 1.67 0.07 0.09
N GLU A 149 1.53 -1.21 -0.28
CA GLU A 149 0.39 -2.03 0.13
C GLU A 149 0.27 -2.13 1.66
N LEU A 150 1.40 -2.30 2.35
CA LEU A 150 1.43 -2.33 3.82
C LEU A 150 1.05 -0.97 4.42
N VAL A 151 1.53 0.14 3.83
CA VAL A 151 1.15 1.50 4.24
C VAL A 151 -0.36 1.73 4.09
N THR A 152 -0.91 1.43 2.91
CA THR A 152 -2.36 1.56 2.65
C THR A 152 -3.18 0.74 3.63
N TYR A 153 -2.73 -0.49 3.92
CA TYR A 153 -3.37 -1.35 4.89
C TYR A 153 -3.35 -0.75 6.30
N PHE A 154 -2.21 -0.23 6.78
CA PHE A 154 -2.11 0.37 8.10
C PHE A 154 -2.95 1.64 8.24
N ILE A 155 -2.94 2.53 7.24
CA ILE A 155 -3.76 3.76 7.23
C ILE A 155 -5.25 3.41 7.31
N LYS A 156 -5.68 2.42 6.53
CA LYS A 156 -7.08 1.98 6.50
C LYS A 156 -7.52 1.38 7.82
N HIS A 157 -6.70 0.49 8.38
CA HIS A 157 -7.15 -0.37 9.48
C HIS A 157 -6.77 0.12 10.87
N HIS A 158 -5.75 0.99 11.03
CA HIS A 158 -5.31 1.45 12.35
C HIS A 158 -5.69 2.91 12.61
N LYS A 159 -6.35 3.16 13.75
CA LYS A 159 -6.92 4.49 14.08
C LYS A 159 -5.88 5.54 14.48
N HIS A 160 -4.71 5.12 14.96
CA HIS A 160 -3.74 6.00 15.63
C HIS A 160 -2.36 5.98 14.96
N VAL A 161 -2.28 5.74 13.64
CA VAL A 161 -0.97 5.75 12.95
C VAL A 161 -0.29 7.12 13.08
N SER A 162 -1.07 8.20 12.96
CA SER A 162 -0.63 9.60 13.15
C SER A 162 -0.28 9.99 14.58
N ALA A 163 -0.71 9.22 15.59
CA ALA A 163 -0.37 9.49 16.99
C ALA A 163 1.09 9.08 17.31
N SER A 164 1.75 8.38 16.39
CA SER A 164 3.17 8.08 16.51
C SER A 164 4.00 9.32 16.22
N ALA A 165 4.89 9.68 17.14
CA ALA A 165 5.88 10.74 16.95
C ALA A 165 6.79 10.54 15.73
N HIS A 166 6.83 9.32 15.18
CA HIS A 166 7.68 8.96 14.04
C HIS A 166 6.99 9.09 12.67
N PHE A 167 5.68 9.39 12.63
CA PHE A 167 4.91 9.43 11.38
C PHE A 167 4.39 10.84 11.11
N ASP A 168 5.16 11.61 10.34
CA ASP A 168 4.76 12.94 9.88
C ASP A 168 3.84 12.82 8.65
N VAL A 169 2.54 12.79 8.91
CA VAL A 169 1.50 12.69 7.87
C VAL A 169 1.51 13.90 6.94
N ALA A 170 1.79 15.09 7.46
CA ALA A 170 1.57 16.35 6.75
C ALA A 170 2.57 16.57 5.59
N SER A 171 3.79 16.04 5.70
CA SER A 171 4.82 16.16 4.66
C SER A 171 4.77 15.07 3.59
N LEU A 172 4.02 13.99 3.81
CA LEU A 172 3.97 12.87 2.85
C LEU A 172 3.42 13.24 1.48
N PRO A 173 2.33 14.04 1.35
CA PRO A 173 1.79 14.37 0.04
C PRO A 173 2.78 15.07 -0.88
N ASP A 174 3.57 16.02 -0.36
CA ASP A 174 4.60 16.71 -1.14
C ASP A 174 5.68 15.74 -1.62
N ARG A 175 6.13 14.84 -0.75
CA ARG A 175 7.12 13.81 -1.09
C ARG A 175 6.58 12.86 -2.16
N PHE A 176 5.32 12.46 -2.05
CA PHE A 176 4.66 11.61 -3.02
C PHE A 176 4.44 12.31 -4.36
N LEU A 177 4.01 13.58 -4.37
CA LEU A 177 3.88 14.38 -5.58
C LEU A 177 5.22 14.54 -6.31
N ASN A 178 6.31 14.77 -5.57
CA ASN A 178 7.66 14.82 -6.14
C ASN A 178 8.04 13.49 -6.82
N GLU A 179 7.74 12.35 -6.19
CA GLU A 179 8.02 11.04 -6.77
C GLU A 179 7.09 10.70 -7.95
N LEU A 180 5.82 11.11 -7.92
CA LEU A 180 4.88 10.96 -9.03
C LEU A 180 5.34 11.70 -10.29
N ASN A 181 6.02 12.84 -10.12
CA ASN A 181 6.62 13.61 -11.21
C ASN A 181 7.98 13.06 -11.68
N SER A 182 8.59 12.14 -10.92
CA SER A 182 9.86 11.53 -11.29
C SER A 182 9.73 10.64 -12.53
N SER A 183 10.69 10.76 -13.45
CA SER A 183 10.84 9.86 -14.60
C SER A 183 11.36 8.48 -14.21
N LYS A 184 11.97 8.34 -13.03
CA LYS A 184 12.49 7.06 -12.50
C LYS A 184 11.39 6.24 -11.79
N CYS A 185 10.26 6.85 -11.47
CA CYS A 185 9.15 6.15 -10.84
C CYS A 185 8.37 5.37 -11.90
N THR A 186 8.30 4.05 -11.75
CA THR A 186 7.53 3.18 -12.64
C THR A 186 6.04 3.38 -12.44
N GLN A 187 5.25 3.05 -13.47
CA GLN A 187 3.80 3.27 -13.46
C GLN A 187 3.08 2.47 -12.37
N THR A 188 3.54 1.24 -12.11
CA THR A 188 3.06 0.43 -10.98
C THR A 188 3.25 1.14 -9.65
N VAL A 189 4.43 1.73 -9.40
CA VAL A 189 4.70 2.44 -8.16
C VAL A 189 3.89 3.74 -8.08
N LYS A 190 3.68 4.44 -9.20
CA LYS A 190 2.78 5.62 -9.22
C LYS A 190 1.35 5.24 -8.82
N GLY A 191 0.82 4.13 -9.34
CA GLY A 191 -0.48 3.59 -8.94
C GLY A 191 -0.56 3.36 -7.43
N VAL A 192 0.45 2.72 -6.85
CA VAL A 192 0.52 2.46 -5.40
C VAL A 192 0.63 3.74 -4.58
N ILE A 193 1.40 4.74 -5.04
CA ILE A 193 1.49 6.05 -4.36
C ILE A 193 0.11 6.73 -4.34
N LEU A 194 -0.65 6.65 -5.43
CA LEU A 194 -2.00 7.22 -5.49
C LEU A 194 -2.97 6.48 -4.53
N ASP A 195 -2.86 5.17 -4.40
CA ASP A 195 -3.64 4.41 -3.40
C ASP A 195 -3.31 4.87 -1.96
N VAL A 196 -2.03 5.10 -1.66
CA VAL A 196 -1.59 5.63 -0.36
C VAL A 196 -2.14 7.04 -0.13
N LEU A 197 -2.05 7.93 -1.14
CA LEU A 197 -2.60 9.28 -1.07
C LEU A 197 -4.11 9.24 -0.80
N GLY A 198 -4.88 8.43 -1.53
CA GLY A 198 -6.31 8.25 -1.27
C GLY A 198 -6.58 7.81 0.18
N GLY A 199 -5.82 6.83 0.67
CA GLY A 199 -5.87 6.43 2.09
C GLY A 199 -5.63 7.58 3.06
N LEU A 200 -4.65 8.44 2.78
CA LEU A 200 -4.35 9.62 3.62
C LEU A 200 -5.47 10.66 3.57
N PHE A 201 -6.02 10.98 2.39
CA PHE A 201 -7.14 11.92 2.24
C PHE A 201 -8.41 11.46 2.97
N ASN A 202 -8.71 10.16 2.91
CA ASN A 202 -9.82 9.59 3.64
C ASN A 202 -9.61 9.62 5.16
N LYS A 203 -8.39 9.33 5.62
CA LYS A 203 -8.10 9.13 7.04
C LYS A 203 -7.78 10.42 7.79
N TYR A 204 -7.15 11.38 7.14
CA TYR A 204 -6.61 12.61 7.73
C TYR A 204 -7.01 13.84 6.92
N PRO A 205 -8.31 14.08 6.66
CA PRO A 205 -8.76 15.12 5.74
C PRO A 205 -8.21 16.51 6.08
N ASP A 206 -8.17 16.88 7.36
CA ASP A 206 -7.68 18.19 7.82
C ASP A 206 -6.20 18.43 7.50
N ALA A 207 -5.36 17.41 7.68
CA ALA A 207 -3.93 17.50 7.35
C ALA A 207 -3.70 17.53 5.84
N MET A 208 -4.64 17.01 5.05
CA MET A 208 -4.52 16.86 3.60
C MET A 208 -5.18 18.01 2.82
N THR A 209 -5.98 18.88 3.46
CA THR A 209 -6.75 19.94 2.79
C THR A 209 -5.89 20.81 1.87
N VAL A 210 -4.70 21.23 2.34
CA VAL A 210 -3.78 22.09 1.59
C VAL A 210 -3.20 21.42 0.33
N HIS A 211 -3.20 20.09 0.29
CA HIS A 211 -2.63 19.29 -0.79
C HIS A 211 -3.65 18.88 -1.85
N ARG A 212 -4.95 19.00 -1.55
CA ARG A 212 -6.06 18.52 -2.38
C ARG A 212 -5.99 19.03 -3.82
N ALA A 213 -5.80 20.33 -4.01
CA ALA A 213 -5.76 20.96 -5.34
C ALA A 213 -4.52 20.54 -6.16
N ALA A 214 -3.37 20.33 -5.53
CA ALA A 214 -2.17 19.88 -6.22
C ALA A 214 -2.31 18.43 -6.70
N VAL A 215 -2.81 17.55 -5.83
CA VAL A 215 -3.07 16.15 -6.16
C VAL A 215 -4.17 16.01 -7.22
N GLY A 216 -5.27 16.77 -7.10
CA GLY A 216 -6.35 16.77 -8.08
C GLY A 216 -5.87 17.17 -9.48
N ARG A 217 -5.10 18.26 -9.59
CA ARG A 217 -4.50 18.68 -10.88
C ARG A 217 -3.59 17.61 -11.47
N TRP A 218 -2.80 16.93 -10.65
CA TRP A 218 -1.93 15.85 -11.12
C TRP A 218 -2.76 14.70 -11.67
N ILE A 219 -3.85 14.32 -10.99
CA ILE A 219 -4.72 13.22 -11.42
C ILE A 219 -5.45 13.57 -12.72
N ASP A 220 -6.02 14.78 -12.84
CA ASP A 220 -6.68 15.23 -14.07
C ASP A 220 -5.74 15.06 -15.28
N GLN A 221 -4.50 15.57 -15.18
CA GLN A 221 -3.48 15.44 -16.23
C GLN A 221 -3.09 13.98 -16.51
N ALA A 222 -2.99 13.16 -15.46
CA ALA A 222 -2.64 11.76 -15.60
C ALA A 222 -3.74 10.97 -16.32
N LEU A 223 -5.00 11.20 -15.96
CA LEU A 223 -6.15 10.54 -16.59
C LEU A 223 -6.29 10.95 -18.05
N ASP A 224 -6.23 12.24 -18.36
CA ASP A 224 -6.24 12.74 -19.74
C ASP A 224 -5.18 12.01 -20.59
N LYS A 225 -3.95 11.91 -20.06
CA LYS A 225 -2.87 11.19 -20.73
C LYS A 225 -3.16 9.70 -20.91
N GLN A 226 -3.71 9.02 -19.90
CA GLN A 226 -4.00 7.59 -19.99
C GLN A 226 -5.11 7.28 -20.98
N PHE A 227 -6.22 8.02 -20.96
CA PHE A 227 -7.35 7.80 -21.85
C PHE A 227 -7.08 8.28 -23.29
N SER A 228 -6.07 9.12 -23.50
CA SER A 228 -5.56 9.49 -24.83
C SER A 228 -4.48 8.54 -25.37
N SER A 229 -4.00 7.59 -24.57
CA SER A 229 -2.89 6.70 -24.93
C SER A 229 -3.38 5.44 -25.66
N ASN A 230 -2.61 4.98 -26.64
CA ASN A 230 -2.82 3.67 -27.28
C ASN A 230 -2.44 2.49 -26.37
N ALA A 231 -1.68 2.75 -25.31
CA ALA A 231 -1.27 1.76 -24.31
C ALA A 231 -1.50 2.35 -22.91
N PRO A 232 -2.76 2.37 -22.43
CA PRO A 232 -3.09 2.89 -21.11
C PRO A 232 -2.51 2.02 -19.99
N GLU A 233 -1.93 2.67 -19.01
CA GLU A 233 -1.33 2.06 -17.82
C GLU A 233 -2.40 1.88 -16.74
N MET A 234 -2.96 0.67 -16.74
CA MET A 234 -4.10 0.29 -15.91
C MET A 234 -3.90 0.55 -14.40
N GLN A 235 -2.68 0.43 -13.88
CA GLN A 235 -2.37 0.70 -12.47
C GLN A 235 -2.47 2.20 -12.11
N ILE A 236 -2.16 3.09 -13.05
CA ILE A 236 -2.30 4.54 -12.82
C ILE A 236 -3.79 4.90 -12.80
N ILE A 237 -4.57 4.41 -13.77
CA ILE A 237 -6.01 4.68 -13.83
C ILE A 237 -6.69 4.21 -12.53
N HIS A 238 -6.36 2.99 -12.07
CA HIS A 238 -6.81 2.47 -10.78
C HIS A 238 -6.50 3.45 -9.63
N GLY A 239 -5.22 3.81 -9.46
CA GLY A 239 -4.81 4.69 -8.37
C GLY A 239 -5.45 6.07 -8.43
N CYS A 240 -5.61 6.62 -9.65
CA CYS A 240 -6.32 7.88 -9.87
C CYS A 240 -7.77 7.80 -9.39
N PHE A 241 -8.51 6.75 -9.75
CA PHE A 241 -9.89 6.57 -9.28
C PHE A 241 -9.99 6.35 -7.77
N VAL A 242 -9.08 5.57 -7.18
CA VAL A 242 -9.02 5.39 -5.72
C VAL A 242 -8.81 6.74 -5.03
N CYS A 243 -7.83 7.52 -5.46
CA CYS A 243 -7.53 8.81 -4.85
C CYS A 243 -8.65 9.84 -5.08
N LEU A 244 -9.17 9.95 -6.31
CA LEU A 244 -10.28 10.84 -6.65
C LEU A 244 -11.52 10.58 -5.80
N SER A 245 -11.81 9.31 -5.49
CA SER A 245 -12.95 8.95 -4.63
C SER A 245 -12.90 9.62 -3.25
N GLU A 246 -11.73 10.08 -2.81
CA GLU A 246 -11.51 10.72 -1.52
C GLU A 246 -11.31 12.24 -1.61
N ILE A 247 -10.91 12.76 -2.78
CA ILE A 247 -10.59 14.18 -2.96
C ILE A 247 -11.61 14.98 -3.77
N LEU A 248 -12.53 14.31 -4.47
CA LEU A 248 -13.60 14.99 -5.21
C LEU A 248 -14.42 15.86 -4.26
N ASP A 249 -14.67 17.10 -4.70
CA ASP A 249 -15.45 18.10 -3.99
C ASP A 249 -16.29 18.87 -5.02
N GLU A 250 -17.61 18.77 -4.88
CA GLU A 250 -18.61 19.41 -5.75
C GLU A 250 -18.34 20.91 -5.93
N ALA A 251 -17.91 21.59 -4.86
CA ALA A 251 -17.70 23.03 -4.88
C ALA A 251 -16.53 23.45 -5.79
N THR A 252 -15.60 22.54 -6.07
CA THR A 252 -14.36 22.84 -6.80
C THR A 252 -14.24 22.10 -8.13
N TYR A 253 -15.10 21.11 -8.39
CA TYR A 253 -15.06 20.30 -9.60
C TYR A 253 -16.09 20.83 -10.61
N ASP A 254 -15.60 21.61 -11.57
CA ASP A 254 -16.42 22.26 -12.59
C ASP A 254 -17.12 21.27 -13.55
N GLN A 255 -18.08 21.76 -14.33
CA GLN A 255 -18.87 20.93 -15.24
C GLN A 255 -18.01 20.24 -16.30
N SER A 256 -17.05 20.94 -16.90
CA SER A 256 -16.20 20.36 -17.93
C SER A 256 -15.40 19.17 -17.41
N LYS A 257 -14.86 19.28 -16.19
CA LYS A 257 -14.14 18.18 -15.55
C LYS A 257 -15.06 17.03 -15.18
N ARG A 258 -16.28 17.31 -14.70
CA ARG A 258 -17.29 16.28 -14.43
C ARG A 258 -17.63 15.48 -15.68
N ASP A 259 -17.88 16.17 -16.79
CA ASP A 259 -18.25 15.55 -18.06
C ASP A 259 -17.11 14.64 -18.58
N THR A 260 -15.87 15.14 -18.55
CA THR A 260 -14.68 14.36 -18.93
C THR A 260 -14.48 13.14 -18.02
N LEU A 261 -14.62 13.30 -16.70
CA LEU A 261 -14.50 12.19 -15.76
C LEU A 261 -15.61 11.14 -15.98
N PHE A 262 -16.84 11.59 -16.25
CA PHE A 262 -17.94 10.70 -16.58
C PHE A 262 -17.67 9.90 -17.86
N GLN A 263 -17.08 10.53 -18.88
CA GLN A 263 -16.64 9.84 -20.08
C GLN A 263 -15.59 8.76 -19.78
N PHE A 264 -14.58 9.07 -18.94
CA PHE A 264 -13.58 8.08 -18.52
C PHE A 264 -14.19 6.90 -17.76
N ILE A 265 -15.15 7.16 -16.87
CA ILE A 265 -15.94 6.15 -16.17
C ILE A 265 -16.67 5.25 -17.18
N HIS A 266 -17.40 5.86 -18.11
CA HIS A 266 -18.16 5.13 -19.11
C HIS A 266 -17.27 4.25 -19.99
N VAL A 267 -16.14 4.77 -20.49
CA VAL A 267 -15.14 4.00 -21.26
C VAL A 267 -14.61 2.82 -20.45
N THR A 268 -14.33 3.03 -19.17
CA THR A 268 -13.82 1.98 -18.28
C THR A 268 -14.83 0.84 -18.16
N LEU A 269 -16.10 1.15 -17.90
CA LEU A 269 -17.18 0.17 -17.76
C LEU A 269 -17.48 -0.55 -19.08
N ALA A 270 -17.50 0.18 -20.19
CA ALA A 270 -17.70 -0.40 -21.53
C ALA A 270 -16.57 -1.37 -21.90
N THR A 271 -15.31 -1.02 -21.61
CA THR A 271 -14.15 -1.89 -21.86
C THR A 271 -14.19 -3.16 -20.99
N ALA A 272 -14.72 -3.05 -19.77
CA ALA A 272 -14.97 -4.22 -18.93
C ALA A 272 -16.04 -5.14 -19.52
N ALA A 273 -17.17 -4.57 -19.93
CA ALA A 273 -18.28 -5.30 -20.53
C ALA A 273 -17.91 -6.00 -21.85
N SER A 274 -16.97 -5.44 -22.61
CA SER A 274 -16.44 -6.05 -23.83
C SER A 274 -15.44 -7.19 -23.58
N GLY A 275 -15.13 -7.52 -22.31
CA GLY A 275 -14.18 -8.57 -21.95
C GLY A 275 -12.70 -8.22 -22.17
N ASN A 276 -12.39 -6.95 -22.44
CA ASN A 276 -11.02 -6.51 -22.78
C ASN A 276 -10.16 -6.16 -21.55
N LEU A 277 -10.69 -6.32 -20.34
CA LEU A 277 -9.94 -6.13 -19.10
C LEU A 277 -9.61 -7.48 -18.45
N SER A 278 -8.31 -7.80 -18.39
CA SER A 278 -7.81 -9.01 -17.71
C SER A 278 -7.85 -8.91 -16.18
N ARG A 279 -7.89 -7.69 -15.63
CA ARG A 279 -7.97 -7.41 -14.19
C ARG A 279 -9.06 -6.38 -13.91
N LEU A 280 -10.09 -6.78 -13.14
CA LEU A 280 -11.23 -5.91 -12.80
C LEU A 280 -10.96 -4.94 -11.64
N ALA A 281 -9.70 -4.79 -11.18
CA ALA A 281 -9.35 -3.86 -10.11
C ALA A 281 -9.73 -2.41 -10.45
N ILE A 282 -9.51 -1.98 -11.70
CA ILE A 282 -9.91 -0.63 -12.14
C ILE A 282 -11.43 -0.45 -12.10
N VAL A 283 -12.18 -1.47 -12.53
CA VAL A 283 -13.65 -1.46 -12.48
C VAL A 283 -14.11 -1.27 -11.05
N LYS A 284 -13.50 -1.99 -10.10
CA LYS A 284 -13.79 -1.82 -8.67
C LYS A 284 -13.48 -0.42 -8.16
N ALA A 285 -12.33 0.16 -8.53
CA ALA A 285 -11.98 1.54 -8.15
C ALA A 285 -12.97 2.56 -8.74
N CYS A 286 -13.34 2.38 -10.01
CA CYS A 286 -14.35 3.18 -10.71
C CYS A 286 -15.72 3.10 -10.01
N LEU A 287 -16.18 1.90 -9.69
CA LEU A 287 -17.43 1.68 -8.94
C LEU A 287 -17.35 2.25 -7.52
N GLY A 288 -16.19 2.22 -6.87
CA GLY A 288 -15.96 2.86 -5.58
C GLY A 288 -16.11 4.38 -5.64
N LEU A 289 -15.58 5.01 -6.70
CA LEU A 289 -15.75 6.44 -6.97
C LEU A 289 -17.22 6.79 -7.23
N LEU A 290 -17.89 6.03 -8.10
CA LEU A 290 -19.32 6.21 -8.38
C LEU A 290 -20.16 6.03 -7.11
N GLY A 291 -19.89 5.00 -6.31
CA GLY A 291 -20.62 4.73 -5.07
C GLY A 291 -20.59 5.89 -4.07
N LYS A 292 -19.53 6.70 -4.10
CA LYS A 292 -19.40 7.91 -3.26
C LYS A 292 -19.99 9.16 -3.91
N HIS A 293 -19.79 9.32 -5.22
CA HIS A 293 -19.98 10.59 -5.91
C HIS A 293 -21.02 10.55 -7.04
N MET A 294 -21.89 9.54 -7.06
CA MET A 294 -22.93 9.39 -8.10
C MET A 294 -23.78 10.66 -8.30
N HIS A 295 -24.04 11.39 -7.22
CA HIS A 295 -24.81 12.64 -7.25
C HIS A 295 -24.18 13.71 -8.17
N LEU A 296 -22.84 13.74 -8.31
CA LEU A 296 -22.14 14.69 -9.19
C LEU A 296 -22.41 14.43 -10.68
N PHE A 297 -22.81 13.20 -11.03
CA PHE A 297 -22.99 12.76 -12.41
C PHE A 297 -24.46 12.63 -12.81
N ALA A 298 -25.40 13.11 -11.97
CA ALA A 298 -26.84 12.96 -12.21
C ALA A 298 -27.25 13.54 -13.57
N THR A 299 -26.77 14.73 -13.93
CA THR A 299 -27.04 15.35 -15.23
C THR A 299 -26.45 14.53 -16.38
N ASN A 300 -25.20 14.08 -16.26
CA ASN A 300 -24.55 13.27 -17.29
C ASN A 300 -25.27 11.95 -17.58
N LEU A 301 -25.85 11.33 -16.55
CA LEU A 301 -26.63 10.10 -16.69
C LEU A 301 -27.94 10.33 -17.45
N VAL A 302 -28.59 11.47 -17.23
CA VAL A 302 -29.84 11.84 -17.90
C VAL A 302 -29.58 12.26 -19.34
N GLU A 303 -28.49 12.96 -19.60
CA GLU A 303 -28.09 13.41 -20.94
C GLU A 303 -27.50 12.29 -21.81
N ALA A 304 -26.84 11.31 -21.19
CA ALA A 304 -26.41 10.08 -21.86
C ALA A 304 -27.59 9.10 -22.07
N ASP A 305 -27.32 7.86 -22.48
CA ASP A 305 -28.31 6.79 -22.48
C ASP A 305 -28.34 6.10 -21.09
N PRO A 306 -29.36 6.36 -20.25
CA PRO A 306 -29.42 5.79 -18.90
C PRO A 306 -29.58 4.27 -18.92
N TYR A 307 -30.23 3.74 -19.97
CA TYR A 307 -30.44 2.30 -20.11
C TYR A 307 -29.13 1.60 -20.48
N GLN A 308 -28.35 2.17 -21.40
CA GLN A 308 -27.02 1.68 -21.70
C GLN A 308 -26.12 1.67 -20.45
N PHE A 309 -26.11 2.76 -19.68
CA PHE A 309 -25.34 2.83 -18.44
C PHE A 309 -25.80 1.78 -17.42
N TYR A 310 -27.11 1.58 -17.27
CA TYR A 310 -27.67 0.51 -16.45
C TYR A 310 -27.19 -0.88 -16.87
N LEU A 311 -27.15 -1.19 -18.18
CA LEU A 311 -26.66 -2.48 -18.66
C LEU A 311 -25.17 -2.70 -18.34
N LEU A 312 -24.34 -1.65 -18.45
CA LEU A 312 -22.93 -1.71 -18.05
C LEU A 312 -22.79 -2.01 -16.55
N MET A 313 -23.56 -1.34 -15.70
CA MET A 313 -23.57 -1.58 -14.26
C MET A 313 -24.05 -3.00 -13.91
N LEU A 314 -25.11 -3.47 -14.58
CA LEU A 314 -25.64 -4.82 -14.40
C LEU A 314 -24.60 -5.88 -14.75
N HIS A 315 -23.84 -5.68 -15.83
CA HIS A 315 -22.75 -6.57 -16.20
C HIS A 315 -21.69 -6.65 -15.09
N CYS A 316 -21.27 -5.52 -14.53
CA CYS A 316 -20.32 -5.49 -13.42
C CYS A 316 -20.85 -6.23 -12.18
N CYS A 317 -22.14 -6.05 -11.84
CA CYS A 317 -22.79 -6.76 -10.72
C CYS A 317 -22.93 -8.27 -10.95
N ALA A 318 -23.15 -8.69 -12.20
CA ALA A 318 -23.25 -10.11 -12.57
C ALA A 318 -21.89 -10.82 -12.62
N SER A 319 -20.79 -10.06 -12.71
CA SER A 319 -19.44 -10.62 -12.71
C SER A 319 -19.11 -11.24 -11.34
N SER A 320 -18.83 -12.56 -11.31
CA SER A 320 -18.55 -13.31 -10.08
C SER A 320 -17.13 -13.08 -9.53
N THR A 321 -16.60 -11.87 -9.66
CA THR A 321 -15.30 -11.55 -9.07
C THR A 321 -15.43 -11.47 -7.55
N LYS A 322 -14.63 -12.29 -6.84
CA LYS A 322 -14.60 -12.27 -5.37
C LYS A 322 -14.04 -10.92 -4.90
N LYS A 323 -14.94 -10.04 -4.44
CA LYS A 323 -14.74 -8.73 -3.78
C LYS A 323 -14.08 -7.65 -4.61
#